data_AF-A0A0T5NSJ1-F1
#
_entry.id   AF-A0A0T5NSJ1-F1
#
_cell.length_a   1.000
_cell.length_b   1.000
_cell.length_c   1.000
_cell.angle_alpha   90.00
_cell.angle_beta   90.00
_cell.angle_gamma   90.00
#
_symmetry.space_group_name_H-M   'P 1'
#
loop_
_entity.id
_entity.type
_entity.pdbx_description
1 polymer ?
#
loop_
_entity_poly.entity_id
_entity_poly.type
_entity_poly.pdbx_seq_one_letter_code
_entity_poly.pdbx_strand_id
1 'polypeptide(L)' 'MARSRTPKFDASEVITNEIIRIIERGVLPWRKPWTAGGSSRPLRVGGEPYQGVNNFLLTMRTVMAGHSSPFWMTLPQA' A
#
# COMPACT_ATOMS: atom_id res chain seq x y z
N MET A 1 -27.40 -28.68 12.58
CA MET A 1 -25.99 -28.55 12.16
C MET A 1 -25.71 -27.08 11.87
N ALA A 2 -24.84 -26.43 12.65
CA ALA A 2 -24.48 -25.03 12.41
C ALA A 2 -23.56 -24.94 11.18
N ARG A 3 -23.91 -24.11 10.19
CA ARG A 3 -23.03 -23.84 9.05
C ARG A 3 -21.77 -23.16 9.57
N SER A 4 -20.63 -23.80 9.39
CA SER A 4 -19.32 -23.19 9.62
C SER A 4 -19.19 -21.96 8.71
N ARG A 5 -18.99 -20.79 9.31
CA ARG A 5 -18.80 -19.53 8.60
C ARG A 5 -17.37 -19.53 8.06
N THR A 6 -17.21 -19.66 6.74
CA THR A 6 -15.89 -19.53 6.12
C THR A 6 -15.28 -18.18 6.54
N PRO A 7 -14.02 -18.15 7.05
CA PRO A 7 -13.42 -16.91 7.48
C PRO A 7 -13.37 -15.94 6.30
N LYS A 8 -13.93 -14.75 6.51
CA LYS A 8 -13.92 -13.66 5.52
C LYS A 8 -12.49 -13.14 5.44
N PHE A 9 -11.99 -12.90 4.23
CA PHE A 9 -10.67 -12.30 4.02
C PHE A 9 -10.56 -10.98 4.78
N ASP A 10 -9.59 -10.88 5.69
CA ASP A 10 -9.28 -9.66 6.42
C ASP A 10 -8.07 -8.96 5.79
N ALA A 11 -8.35 -7.92 5.02
CA ALA A 11 -7.31 -7.10 4.40
C ALA A 11 -6.36 -6.47 5.44
N SER A 12 -6.88 -6.12 6.61
CA SER A 12 -6.13 -5.46 7.68
C SER A 12 -5.09 -6.41 8.25
N GLU A 13 -5.47 -7.66 8.49
CA GLU A 13 -4.58 -8.71 8.98
C GLU A 13 -3.46 -8.99 7.98
N VAL A 14 -3.79 -9.10 6.69
CA VAL A 14 -2.80 -9.34 5.63
C VAL A 14 -1.79 -8.20 5.54
N ILE A 15 -2.27 -6.95 5.52
CA ILE A 15 -1.41 -5.76 5.47
C ILE A 15 -0.52 -5.68 6.72
N THR A 16 -1.08 -5.96 7.90
CA THR A 16 -0.34 -5.93 9.16
C THR A 16 0.80 -6.96 9.15
N ASN A 17 0.50 -8.19 8.72
CA ASN A 17 1.50 -9.24 8.60
C ASN A 17 2.59 -8.91 7.59
N GLU A 18 2.26 -8.22 6.50
CA GLU A 18 3.26 -7.74 5.53
C GLU A 18 4.19 -6.69 6.16
N ILE A 19 3.63 -5.73 6.91
CA ILE A 19 4.42 -4.70 7.62
C ILE A 19 5.35 -5.35 8.65
N ILE A 20 4.87 -6.32 9.42
CA ILE A 20 5.69 -7.08 10.37
C ILE A 20 6.89 -7.72 9.66
N ARG A 21 6.66 -8.42 8.54
CA ARG A 21 7.74 -9.06 7.77
C ARG A 21 8.78 -8.08 7.26
N ILE A 22 8.39 -6.85 6.92
CA ILE A 22 9.32 -5.80 6.48
C ILE A 22 10.16 -5.29 7.65
N ILE A 23 9.54 -5.12 8.82
CA ILE A 23 10.23 -4.73 10.05
C ILE A 23 11.21 -5.82 10.49
N GLU A 24 10.84 -7.09 10.41
CA GLU A 24 11.71 -8.23 10.73
C GLU A 24 12.95 -8.31 9.84
N ARG A 25 12.88 -7.77 8.61
CA ARG A 25 14.04 -7.62 7.72
C ARG A 25 14.95 -6.44 8.10
N GLY A 26 14.68 -5.76 9.21
CA GLY A 26 15.42 -4.59 9.68
C GLY A 26 15.06 -3.29 8.98
N VAL A 27 14.01 -3.27 8.15
CA VAL A 27 13.56 -2.07 7.43
C VAL A 27 12.37 -1.47 8.16
N LEU A 28 12.52 -0.23 8.64
CA LEU A 28 11.42 0.54 9.20
C LEU A 28 10.71 1.29 8.06
N PRO A 29 9.51 0.86 7.61
CA PRO A 29 8.93 1.34 6.36
C PRO A 29 8.51 2.81 6.41
N TRP A 30 8.20 3.34 7.60
CA TRP A 30 7.92 4.78 7.83
C TRP A 30 9.17 5.64 7.99
N ARG A 31 10.36 5.03 8.16
CA ARG A 31 11.62 5.76 8.30
C ARG A 31 12.36 5.95 6.99
N LYS A 32 11.94 5.31 5.89
CA LYS A 32 12.53 5.55 4.57
C LYS A 32 12.02 6.90 4.07
N PRO A 33 12.77 8.01 4.25
CA PRO A 33 12.27 9.33 3.95
C PRO A 33 12.39 9.46 2.45
N TRP A 34 11.29 9.26 1.73
CA TRP A 34 11.24 9.45 0.29
C TRP A 34 11.95 10.75 -0.04
N THR A 35 13.01 10.67 -0.85
CA THR A 35 13.83 11.81 -1.24
C THR A 35 12.91 12.87 -1.83
N ALA A 36 12.93 14.07 -1.24
CA ALA A 36 12.18 15.23 -1.72
C ALA A 36 12.57 15.49 -3.18
N GLY A 37 11.75 15.01 -4.11
CA GLY A 37 11.99 15.17 -5.55
C GLY A 37 11.49 14.02 -6.43
N GLY A 38 11.32 12.80 -5.90
CA GLY A 38 11.08 11.62 -6.75
C GLY A 38 9.73 10.92 -6.62
N SER A 39 9.01 11.07 -5.52
CA SER A 39 7.76 10.34 -5.30
C SER A 39 6.64 11.35 -5.08
N SER A 40 5.98 11.76 -6.16
CA SER A 40 4.68 12.41 -6.06
C SER A 40 3.74 11.49 -5.27
N ARG A 41 2.91 12.10 -4.41
CA ARG A 41 1.94 11.37 -3.61
C ARG A 41 1.11 10.46 -4.54
N PRO A 42 0.86 9.19 -4.18
CA PRO A 42 -0.01 8.32 -4.94
C PRO A 42 -1.31 9.03 -5.31
N LEU A 43 -1.60 9.08 -6.60
CA LEU A 43 -2.78 9.73 -7.17
C LEU A 43 -3.78 8.69 -7.65
N ARG A 44 -5.06 9.01 -7.52
CA ARG A 44 -6.14 8.30 -8.20
C ARG A 44 -6.13 8.66 -9.69
N VAL A 45 -6.87 7.91 -10.49
CA VAL A 45 -7.08 8.20 -11.92
C VAL A 45 -7.56 9.63 -12.18
N GLY A 46 -8.38 10.18 -11.28
CA GLY A 46 -8.84 11.58 -11.36
C GLY A 46 -7.82 12.65 -10.93
N GLY A 47 -6.58 12.27 -10.59
CA GLY A 47 -5.54 13.19 -10.12
C GLY A 47 -5.59 13.52 -8.62
N GLU A 48 -6.63 13.08 -7.90
CA GLU A 48 -6.76 13.31 -6.46
C GLU A 48 -5.78 12.42 -5.66
N PRO A 49 -5.06 12.98 -4.67
CA PRO A 49 -4.16 12.21 -3.83
C PRO A 49 -4.90 11.23 -2.92
N TYR A 50 -4.33 10.05 -2.70
CA TYR A 50 -4.81 9.14 -1.66
C TYR A 50 -4.59 9.73 -0.25
N GLN A 51 -5.46 9.35 0.68
CA GLN A 51 -5.44 9.85 2.07
C GLN A 51 -5.30 8.69 3.07
N GLY A 52 -4.87 9.02 4.29
CA GLY A 52 -4.73 8.07 5.38
C GLY A 52 -3.74 6.95 5.12
N VAL A 53 -4.06 5.74 5.59
CA VAL A 53 -3.18 4.57 5.48
C VAL A 53 -2.90 4.17 4.03
N ASN A 54 -3.84 4.40 3.10
CA ASN A 54 -3.66 4.06 1.70
C ASN A 54 -2.53 4.87 1.05
N ASN A 55 -2.36 6.14 1.43
CA ASN A 55 -1.23 6.94 0.96
C ASN A 55 0.11 6.31 1.35
N PHE A 56 0.22 5.88 2.61
CA PHE A 56 1.42 5.22 3.12
C PHE A 56 1.70 3.89 2.40
N LEU A 57 0.69 3.02 2.32
CA LEU A 57 0.81 1.70 1.70
C LEU A 57 1.18 1.78 0.22
N LEU A 58 0.50 2.64 -0.54
CA LEU A 58 0.76 2.81 -1.97
C LEU A 58 2.15 3.41 -2.20
N THR A 59 2.58 4.37 -1.38
CA THR A 59 3.95 4.92 -1.48
C THR A 59 4.99 3.84 -1.21
N MET A 60 4.77 3.01 -0.18
CA MET A 60 5.65 1.87 0.10
C MET A 60 5.71 0.92 -1.09
N ARG A 61 4.56 0.62 -1.70
CA ARG A 61 4.46 -0.28 -2.84
C ARG A 61 5.14 0.29 -4.10
N THR A 62 4.94 1.58 -4.41
CA THR A 62 5.63 2.29 -5.50
C THR A 62 7.14 2.14 -5.37
N VAL A 63 7.67 2.40 -4.18
CA VAL A 63 9.12 2.36 -3.91
C VAL A 63 9.67 0.93 -3.96
N MET A 64 8.95 -0.03 -3.38
CA MET A 64 9.40 -1.43 -3.35
C MET A 64 9.35 -2.11 -4.72
N ALA A 65 8.38 -1.76 -5.57
CA ALA A 65 8.33 -2.25 -6.94
C ALA A 65 9.18 -1.43 -7.93
N GLY A 66 9.63 -0.23 -7.56
CA GLY A 66 10.32 0.67 -8.47
C GLY A 66 9.40 1.27 -9.54
N HIS A 67 8.12 1.48 -9.23
CA HIS A 67 7.20 2.17 -10.16
C HIS A 67 7.56 3.66 -10.25
N SER A 68 7.57 4.19 -11.48
CA SER A 68 7.84 5.61 -11.75
C SER A 68 6.59 6.48 -11.82
N SER A 69 5.44 5.89 -12.17
CA SER A 69 4.15 6.60 -12.22
C SER A 69 3.53 6.72 -10.82
N PRO A 70 2.99 7.88 -10.45
CA PRO A 70 2.25 8.05 -9.19
C PRO A 70 0.79 7.61 -9.29
N PHE A 71 0.29 7.29 -10.49
CA PHE A 71 -1.12 6.95 -10.69
C PHE A 71 -1.40 5.50 -10.33
N TRP A 72 -2.40 5.31 -9.47
CA TRP A 72 -2.95 4.02 -9.10
C TRP A 72 -4.38 3.92 -9.60
N MET A 73 -4.68 2.78 -10.22
CA MET A 73 -5.97 2.51 -10.86
C MET A 73 -6.36 1.06 -10.66
N THR A 74 -7.66 0.81 -10.65
CA THR A 74 -8.21 -0.55 -10.76
C THR A 74 -8.33 -0.95 -12.23
N LEU A 75 -8.41 -2.26 -12.52
CA LEU A 75 -8.48 -2.74 -13.91
C LEU A 75 -9.57 -2.09 -14.77
N PRO A 76 -10.80 -1.82 -14.28
CA PRO A 76 -11.82 -1.13 -15.08
C PRO A 76 -11.54 0.36 -15.35
N GLN A 77 -10.56 0.94 -14.67
CA GLN A 77 -10.20 2.36 -14.77
C GLN A 77 -8.92 2.59 -15.58
N ALA A 78 -8.31 1.50 -16.08
CA ALA A 78 -7.10 1.50 -16.88
C ALA A 78 -7.39 1.64 -18.38
#